data_AF-A0A5C5SJ06-F1
#
_entry.id   AF-A0A5C5SJ06-F1
#
_cell.length_a   1.000
_cell.length_b   1.000
_cell.length_c   1.000
_cell.angle_alpha   90.00
_cell.angle_beta   90.00
_cell.angle_gamma   90.00
#
_symmetry.space_group_name_H-M   'P 1'
#
loop_
_entity.id
_entity.type
_entity.pdbx_description
1 polymer ?
#
loop_
_entity_poly.entity_id
_entity_poly.type
_entity_poly.pdbx_seq_one_letter_code
_entity_poly.pdbx_strand_id
1 'polypeptide(L)'
;MENVLTQAFNGIIKERVEDTAFLKVEQTPEYAELDERITEGLHRLKDSFTTDEQRRRLQELEEAWACQKALYLNHAYRQGLVDSNVLQDVLRKYEHIAK
;
A
#
# COMPACT_ATOMS: atom_id res chain seq x y z
N MET A 1 -13.72 25.19 4.42
CA MET A 1 -12.28 25.41 4.18
C MET A 1 -11.56 24.72 5.32
N GLU A 2 -11.08 23.49 5.11
CA GLU A 2 -10.38 22.76 6.18
C GLU A 2 -9.08 23.50 6.53
N ASN A 3 -8.82 23.67 7.83
CA ASN A 3 -7.59 24.26 8.32
C ASN A 3 -6.41 23.37 7.88
N VAL A 4 -5.30 23.99 7.44
CA VAL A 4 -4.05 23.30 7.04
C VAL A 4 -3.60 22.28 8.09
N LEU A 5 -3.85 22.54 9.38
CA LEU A 5 -3.58 21.60 10.47
C LEU A 5 -4.43 20.33 10.38
N THR A 6 -5.70 20.42 9.99
CA THR A 6 -6.59 19.27 9.78
C THR A 6 -6.13 18.44 8.59
N GLN A 7 -5.67 19.07 7.51
CA GLN A 7 -5.13 18.34 6.35
C GLN A 7 -3.82 17.61 6.67
N ALA A 8 -2.90 18.28 7.39
CA ALA A 8 -1.65 17.67 7.85
C ALA A 8 -1.90 16.50 8.81
N PHE A 9 -2.84 16.65 9.75
CA PHE A 9 -3.20 15.60 10.70
C PHE A 9 -3.85 14.40 9.98
N ASN A 10 -4.74 14.65 9.02
CA ASN A 10 -5.35 13.61 8.19
C ASN A 10 -4.29 12.87 7.35
N GLY A 11 -3.26 13.58 6.85
CA GLY A 11 -2.11 12.98 6.17
C GLY A 11 -1.33 12.02 7.08
N ILE A 12 -0.96 12.47 8.29
CA ILE A 12 -0.20 11.67 9.26
C ILE A 12 -0.99 10.44 9.74
N ILE A 13 -2.29 10.60 10.00
CA ILE A 13 -3.16 9.47 10.39
C ILE A 13 -3.25 8.47 9.25
N LYS A 14 -3.38 8.95 8.00
CA LYS A 14 -3.45 8.10 6.81
C LYS A 14 -2.16 7.30 6.62
N GLU A 15 -1.00 7.92 6.71
CA GLU A 15 0.30 7.24 6.63
C GLU A 15 0.44 6.15 7.72
N ARG A 16 0.11 6.48 8.98
CA ARG A 16 0.20 5.51 10.09
C ARG A 16 -0.76 4.32 9.97
N VAL A 17 -1.94 4.53 9.41
CA VAL A 17 -2.91 3.45 9.20
C VAL A 17 -2.48 2.57 8.03
N GLU A 18 -1.92 3.15 6.96
CA GLU A 18 -1.34 2.44 5.83
C GLU A 18 -0.17 1.53 6.31
N ASP A 19 0.72 2.05 7.16
CA ASP A 19 1.80 1.27 7.77
C ASP A 19 1.28 0.10 8.62
N THR A 20 0.25 0.35 9.45
CA THR A 20 -0.30 -0.68 10.35
C THR A 20 -1.03 -1.79 9.58
N ALA A 21 -1.77 -1.44 8.53
CA ALA A 21 -2.47 -2.41 7.69
C ALA A 21 -1.46 -3.27 6.91
N PHE A 22 -0.42 -2.64 6.39
CA PHE A 22 0.65 -3.32 5.67
C PHE A 22 1.41 -4.30 6.56
N LEU A 23 1.82 -3.89 7.76
CA LEU A 23 2.50 -4.76 8.73
C LEU A 23 1.68 -6.00 9.12
N LYS A 24 0.35 -5.89 9.14
CA LYS A 24 -0.53 -7.05 9.42
C LYS A 24 -0.60 -8.01 8.25
N VAL A 25 -0.62 -7.50 7.02
CA VAL A 25 -0.63 -8.32 5.81
C VAL A 25 0.72 -9.02 5.62
N GLU A 26 1.84 -8.33 5.88
CA GLU A 26 3.18 -8.96 5.83
C GLU A 26 3.34 -10.14 6.79
N GLN A 27 2.57 -10.17 7.88
CA GLN A 27 2.60 -11.25 8.87
C GLN A 27 1.73 -12.46 8.48
N THR A 28 0.97 -12.41 7.38
CA THR A 28 0.17 -13.57 6.96
C THR A 28 1.05 -14.60 6.23
N PRO A 29 0.86 -15.90 6.49
CA PRO A 29 1.66 -16.95 5.84
C PRO A 29 1.55 -16.92 4.31
N GLU A 30 0.36 -16.63 3.79
CA GLU A 30 0.07 -16.53 2.35
C GLU A 30 0.86 -15.40 1.70
N TYR A 31 1.00 -14.28 2.40
CA TYR A 31 1.79 -13.15 1.93
C TYR A 31 3.28 -13.49 1.90
N ALA A 32 3.79 -14.08 2.97
CA ALA A 32 5.19 -14.48 3.08
C ALA A 32 5.58 -15.51 2.01
N GLU A 33 4.73 -16.52 1.75
CA GLU A 33 4.98 -17.52 0.71
C GLU A 33 4.99 -16.90 -0.70
N LEU A 34 4.08 -15.97 -0.98
CA LEU A 34 4.05 -15.27 -2.26
C LEU A 34 5.26 -14.35 -2.45
N ASP A 35 5.66 -13.62 -1.40
CA ASP A 35 6.82 -12.72 -1.42
C ASP A 35 8.12 -13.51 -1.63
N GLU A 36 8.28 -14.65 -0.96
CA GLU A 36 9.40 -15.56 -1.16
C GLU A 36 9.45 -16.09 -2.60
N ARG A 37 8.31 -16.53 -3.15
CA ARG A 37 8.24 -17.02 -4.54
C ARG A 37 8.56 -15.94 -5.57
N ILE A 38 8.12 -14.70 -5.35
CA ILE A 38 8.45 -13.57 -6.24
C ILE A 38 9.95 -13.28 -6.17
N THR A 39 10.51 -13.25 -4.97
CA THR A 39 11.94 -13.01 -4.73
C THR A 39 12.81 -14.07 -5.41
N GLU A 40 12.47 -15.35 -5.26
CA GLU A 40 13.15 -16.43 -5.96
C GLU A 40 13.05 -16.30 -7.48
N GLY A 41 11.88 -15.93 -8.00
CA GLY A 41 11.67 -15.75 -9.44
C GLY A 41 12.55 -14.64 -10.01
N LEU A 42 12.64 -13.51 -9.31
CA LEU A 42 13.50 -12.38 -9.67
C LEU A 42 14.99 -12.76 -9.62
N HIS A 43 15.43 -13.50 -8.60
CA HIS A 43 16.80 -14.02 -8.54
C HIS A 43 17.12 -14.94 -9.72
N ARG A 44 16.24 -15.89 -10.04
CA ARG A 44 16.45 -16.78 -11.20
C ARG A 44 16.51 -16.00 -12.51
N LEU A 45 15.67 -14.96 -12.68
CA LEU A 45 15.71 -14.06 -13.83
C LEU A 45 17.04 -13.32 -13.92
N LYS A 46 17.50 -12.76 -12.80
CA LYS A 46 18.79 -12.06 -12.71
C LYS A 46 19.97 -12.95 -13.09
N ASP A 47 19.98 -14.18 -12.61
CA ASP A 47 21.02 -15.17 -12.91
C ASP A 47 20.97 -15.64 -14.37
N SER A 48 19.78 -15.64 -14.99
CA SER A 48 19.59 -15.99 -16.40
C SER A 48 20.04 -14.89 -17.38
N PHE A 49 20.20 -13.65 -16.89
CA PHE A 49 20.51 -12.50 -17.73
C PHE A 49 22.03 -12.33 -17.92
N THR A 50 22.42 -12.40 -19.19
CA THR A 50 23.82 -12.39 -19.62
C THR A 50 24.29 -11.01 -20.08
N THR A 51 23.37 -10.06 -20.29
CA THR A 51 23.69 -8.70 -20.73
C THR A 51 23.35 -7.66 -19.66
N ASP A 52 24.13 -6.57 -19.64
CA ASP A 52 23.92 -5.47 -18.70
C ASP A 52 22.58 -4.76 -18.92
N GLU A 53 22.12 -4.68 -20.17
CA GLU A 53 20.80 -4.09 -20.49
C GLU A 53 19.63 -4.91 -19.93
N GLN A 54 19.71 -6.25 -19.94
CA GLN A 54 18.69 -7.10 -19.32
C GLN A 54 18.65 -6.92 -17.80
N ARG A 55 19.82 -6.82 -17.15
CA ARG A 55 19.92 -6.56 -15.70
C ARG A 55 19.38 -5.19 -15.34
N ARG A 56 19.68 -4.17 -16.14
CA ARG A 56 19.15 -2.81 -15.98
C ARG A 56 17.62 -2.77 -16.05
N ARG A 57 17.03 -3.43 -17.05
CA ARG A 57 15.57 -3.53 -17.19
C ARG A 57 14.91 -4.32 -16.07
N LEU A 58 15.58 -5.35 -15.55
CA LEU A 58 15.10 -6.09 -14.38
C LEU A 58 15.06 -5.18 -13.16
N GLN A 59 16.11 -4.39 -12.94
CA GLN A 59 16.17 -3.44 -11.85
C GLN A 59 15.06 -2.37 -11.97
N GLU A 60 14.84 -1.80 -13.16
CA GLU A 60 13.73 -0.86 -13.39
C GLU A 60 12.35 -1.50 -13.11
N LEU A 61 12.19 -2.78 -13.45
CA LEU A 61 10.97 -3.53 -13.16
C LEU A 61 10.78 -3.77 -11.66
N GLU A 62 11.85 -4.13 -10.94
CA GLU A 62 11.84 -4.28 -9.48
C GLU A 62 11.46 -2.98 -8.77
N GLU A 63 12.03 -1.85 -9.22
CA GLU A 63 11.72 -0.51 -8.71
C GLU A 63 10.26 -0.11 -9.00
N ALA A 64 9.76 -0.41 -10.20
CA ALA A 64 8.37 -0.16 -10.56
C ALA A 64 7.38 -1.04 -9.77
N TRP A 65 7.73 -2.31 -9.55
CA TRP A 65 6.94 -3.24 -8.73
C TRP A 65 6.85 -2.78 -7.27
N ALA A 66 7.96 -2.31 -6.70
CA ALA A 66 7.98 -1.73 -5.37
C ALA A 66 7.06 -0.50 -5.26
N CYS A 67 7.02 0.35 -6.29
CA CYS A 67 6.10 1.50 -6.36
C CYS A 67 4.62 1.07 -6.52
N GLN A 68 4.35 0.03 -7.31
CA GLN A 68 2.99 -0.47 -7.53
C GLN A 68 2.34 -0.95 -6.23
N LYS A 69 3.11 -1.62 -5.37
CA LYS A 69 2.65 -2.11 -4.07
C LYS A 69 2.09 -0.98 -3.19
N ALA A 70 2.77 0.17 -3.16
CA ALA A 70 2.29 1.36 -2.45
C ALA A 70 0.98 1.90 -3.03
N LEU A 71 0.84 1.92 -4.37
CA LEU A 71 -0.39 2.38 -5.04
C LEU A 71 -1.58 1.46 -4.76
N TYR A 72 -1.36 0.13 -4.81
CA TYR A 72 -2.42 -0.85 -4.55
C TYR A 72 -2.90 -0.81 -3.10
N LEU A 73 -1.97 -0.72 -2.15
CA LEU A 73 -2.30 -0.58 -0.72
C LEU A 73 -3.09 0.70 -0.45
N ASN A 74 -2.69 1.83 -1.05
CA ASN A 74 -3.43 3.09 -0.92
C ASN A 74 -4.84 2.97 -1.49
N HIS A 75 -5.02 2.29 -2.62
CA HIS A 75 -6.33 2.06 -3.20
C HIS A 75 -7.20 1.14 -2.33
N ALA A 76 -6.69 -0.04 -1.94
CA ALA A 76 -7.40 -1.00 -1.12
C ALA A 76 -7.84 -0.39 0.23
N TYR A 77 -6.99 0.46 0.82
CA TYR A 77 -7.32 1.23 2.01
C TYR A 77 -8.46 2.22 1.78
N ARG A 78 -8.38 3.06 0.73
CA ARG A 78 -9.46 4.00 0.40
C ARG A 78 -10.78 3.28 0.17
N GLN A 79 -10.74 2.14 -0.50
CA GLN A 79 -11.92 1.33 -0.76
C GLN A 79 -12.48 0.76 0.55
N GLY A 80 -11.63 0.21 1.43
CA GLY A 80 -12.03 -0.27 2.75
C GLY A 80 -12.61 0.83 3.66
N LEU A 81 -12.13 2.07 3.57
CA LEU A 81 -12.74 3.21 4.27
C LEU A 81 -14.15 3.52 3.75
N VAL A 82 -14.34 3.49 2.43
CA VAL A 82 -15.65 3.71 1.78
C VAL A 82 -16.63 2.62 2.19
N ASP A 83 -16.18 1.36 2.18
CA ASP A 83 -17.02 0.18 2.40
C ASP A 83 -17.24 -0.13 3.90
N SER A 84 -16.54 0.56 4.80
CA SER A 84 -16.65 0.33 6.24
C SER A 84 -17.93 0.93 6.81
N ASN A 85 -18.93 0.08 7.05
CA ASN A 85 -20.19 0.46 7.71
C ASN A 85 -19.97 1.16 9.07
N VAL A 86 -18.94 0.77 9.81
CA VAL A 86 -18.60 1.40 11.11
C VAL A 86 -18.14 2.83 10.92
N LEU A 87 -17.29 3.10 9.92
CA LEU A 87 -16.87 4.47 9.60
C LEU A 87 -18.01 5.29 9.03
N GLN A 88 -18.87 4.70 8.19
CA GLN A 88 -20.09 5.35 7.68
C GLN A 88 -21.06 5.73 8.81
N ASP A 89 -21.20 4.89 9.84
CA ASP A 89 -22.05 5.17 11.00
C ASP A 89 -21.45 6.23 11.92
N VAL A 90 -20.11 6.26 12.06
CA VAL A 90 -19.40 7.32 12.79
C VAL A 90 -19.50 8.64 12.04
N LEU A 91 -19.28 8.67 10.73
CA LEU A 91 -19.42 9.86 9.90
C LEU A 91 -20.84 10.45 9.98
N ARG A 92 -21.88 9.61 9.87
CA ARG A 92 -23.28 10.02 10.06
C ARG A 92 -23.55 10.65 11.43
N LYS A 93 -22.89 10.19 12.49
CA LYS A 93 -23.02 10.81 13.83
C LYS A 93 -22.44 12.23 13.88
N TYR A 94 -21.42 12.53 13.08
CA TYR A 94 -20.78 13.84 13.04
C TYR A 94 -21.37 14.79 11.98
N GLU A 95 -22.10 14.28 10.97
CA GLU A 95 -22.81 15.11 9.98
C GLU A 95 -23.88 16.04 10.60
N HIS A 96 -24.40 15.70 11.78
CA HIS A 96 -25.36 16.55 12.51
C HIS A 96 -24.73 17.75 13.23
N ILE A 97 -23.41 17.81 13.35
CA ILE A 97 -22.68 18.87 14.07
C ILE A 97 -22.23 19.99 13.12
N ALA A 98 -22.32 19.78 11.80
CA ALA A 98 -21.89 20.74 10.77
C ALA A 98 -23.02 21.58 10.16
N LYS A 99 -24.17 21.74 10.85
CA LYS A 99 -25.24 22.70 10.47
C LYS A 99 -25.18 23.97 11.31
#